data_AF-A0A371HLN0-F1
#
_entry.id   AF-A0A371HLN0-F1
#
_cell.length_a   1.000
_cell.length_b   1.000
_cell.length_c   1.000
_cell.angle_alpha   90.00
_cell.angle_beta   90.00
_cell.angle_gamma   90.00
#
_symmetry.space_group_name_H-M   'P 1'
#
loop_
_entity.id
_entity.type
_entity.pdbx_description
1 polymer ?
#
loop_
_entity_poly.entity_id
_entity_poly.type
_entity_poly.pdbx_seq_one_letter_code
_entity_poly.pdbx_strand_id
1 'polypeptide(L)' 'MVLKKILSNVKDQRGKWVPIYEGPYVVKHAFSRGALVLIDAEGRDLKYIVNADMVKIFFP' A
#
# COMPACT_ATOMS: atom_id res chain seq x y z
N MET A 1 -1.95 -2.94 12.71
CA MET A 1 -2.72 -2.72 11.47
C MET A 1 -1.78 -2.92 10.31
N VAL A 2 -2.00 -3.93 9.48
CA VAL A 2 -1.13 -4.25 8.34
C VAL A 2 -1.80 -3.72 7.09
N LEU A 3 -1.09 -2.97 6.27
CA LEU A 3 -1.56 -2.45 5.00
C LEU A 3 -0.94 -3.25 3.87
N LYS A 4 -1.75 -3.60 2.86
CA LYS A 4 -1.25 -4.06 1.57
C LYS A 4 -1.34 -2.92 0.57
N LYS A 5 -0.23 -2.56 -0.04
CA LYS A 5 -0.19 -1.51 -1.06
C LYS A 5 -0.70 -2.08 -2.39
N ILE A 6 -1.60 -1.35 -3.05
CA ILE A 6 -2.16 -1.71 -4.34
C ILE A 6 -1.32 -1.07 -5.45
N LEU A 7 -0.69 -1.88 -6.28
CA LEU A 7 -0.11 -1.46 -7.55
C LEU A 7 -1.21 -1.49 -8.61
N SER A 8 -1.73 -0.32 -8.96
CA SER A 8 -2.89 -0.14 -9.86
C SER A 8 -2.60 -0.42 -11.34
N ASN A 9 -1.36 -0.68 -11.75
CA ASN A 9 -0.96 -0.47 -13.15
C ASN A 9 -0.79 -1.74 -13.98
N VAL A 10 -1.15 -2.93 -13.48
CA VAL A 10 -1.07 -4.15 -14.28
C VAL A 10 -2.46 -4.55 -14.76
N LYS A 11 -2.74 -4.24 -16.02
CA LYS A 11 -3.85 -4.84 -16.77
C LYS A 11 -3.40 -6.24 -17.15
N ASP A 12 -4.11 -7.27 -16.68
CA ASP A 12 -3.88 -8.64 -17.15
C ASP A 12 -4.08 -8.70 -18.67
N GLN A 13 -3.41 -9.62 -19.37
CA GLN A 13 -3.52 -9.78 -20.84
C GLN A 13 -4.98 -10.01 -21.29
N ARG A 14 -5.84 -10.46 -20.37
CA ARG A 14 -7.29 -10.67 -20.56
C ARG A 14 -8.15 -9.42 -20.29
N GLY A 15 -7.54 -8.28 -20.00
CA GLY A 15 -8.24 -7.01 -19.75
C GLY A 15 -8.87 -6.88 -18.35
N LYS A 16 -8.65 -7.87 -17.47
CA LYS A 16 -9.12 -7.82 -16.08
C LYS A 16 -8.12 -7.04 -15.24
N TRP A 17 -8.62 -6.06 -14.48
CA TRP A 17 -7.81 -5.38 -13.46
C TRP A 17 -7.58 -6.35 -12.30
N VAL A 18 -6.33 -6.73 -12.09
CA VAL A 18 -5.94 -7.51 -10.90
C VAL A 18 -5.15 -6.56 -10.00
N PRO A 19 -5.65 -6.22 -8.80
CA PRO A 19 -4.86 -5.44 -7.86
C PRO A 19 -3.66 -6.28 -7.43
N ILE A 20 -2.45 -5.87 -7.83
CA ILE A 20 -1.22 -6.48 -7.33
C ILE A 20 -0.97 -5.90 -5.95
N TYR A 21 -0.98 -6.75 -4.94
CA TYR A 21 -0.68 -6.36 -3.57
C TYR A 21 0.82 -6.52 -3.33
N GLU A 22 1.50 -5.41 -3.05
CA GLU A 22 2.89 -5.40 -2.62
C GLU A 22 2.90 -5.45 -1.09
N GLY A 23 3.55 -6.48 -0.52
CA GLY A 23 3.98 -6.61 0.88
C GLY A 23 2.96 -6.35 2.01
N PRO A 24 3.20 -6.86 3.22
CA PRO A 24 2.62 -6.28 4.42
C PRO A 24 3.44 -5.06 4.85
N TYR A 25 2.77 -3.91 4.99
CA TYR A 25 3.34 -2.66 5.48
C TYR A 25 2.65 -2.19 6.77
N VAL A 26 3.32 -1.37 7.56
CA VAL A 26 2.74 -0.73 8.74
C VAL A 26 2.74 0.78 8.55
N VAL A 27 1.70 1.46 9.05
CA VAL A 27 1.63 2.92 9.02
C VAL A 27 2.61 3.49 10.05
N LYS A 28 3.58 4.26 9.59
CA LYS A 28 4.47 5.06 10.46
C LYS A 28 3.88 6.44 10.75
N HIS A 29 3.32 7.08 9.73
CA HIS A 29 2.72 8.40 9.86
C HIS A 29 1.53 8.56 8.91
N ALA A 30 0.50 9.27 9.36
CA ALA A 30 -0.67 9.59 8.55
C ALA A 30 -0.88 11.11 8.54
N PHE A 31 -0.96 11.68 7.34
CA PHE A 31 -1.21 13.09 7.12
C PHE A 31 -2.70 13.34 6.90
N SER A 32 -3.19 14.53 7.27
CA SER A 32 -4.61 14.94 7.17
C SER A 32 -5.19 14.98 5.75
N ARG A 33 -4.35 14.82 4.72
CA ARG A 33 -4.74 14.79 3.30
C ARG A 33 -4.78 13.39 2.69
N GLY A 34 -4.81 12.35 3.53
CA GLY A 34 -4.83 10.95 3.06
C GLY A 34 -3.47 10.47 2.56
N ALA A 35 -2.39 11.13 2.94
CA ALA A 35 -1.04 10.68 2.61
C ALA A 35 -0.47 9.87 3.79
N LEU A 36 0.20 8.75 3.51
CA LEU A 36 0.70 7.82 4.50
C LEU A 36 2.20 7.57 4.27
N VAL A 37 2.96 7.58 5.36
CA VAL A 37 4.32 7.01 5.39
C VAL A 37 4.19 5.58 5.86
N LEU A 38 4.66 4.66 5.03
CA LEU A 38 4.64 3.23 5.33
C LEU A 38 6.05 2.74 5.64
N ILE A 39 6.12 1.75 6.54
CA ILE A 39 7.33 0.98 6.83
C ILE A 39 7.07 -0.49 6.49
N ASP A 40 8.11 -1.20 6.05
CA ASP A 40 8.03 -2.66 5.91
C ASP A 40 8.01 -3.36 7.28
N ALA A 41 7.85 -4.68 7.24
CA ALA A 41 7.88 -5.51 8.44
C ALA A 41 9.24 -5.46 9.17
N GLU A 42 10.32 -5.10 8.47
CA GLU A 42 11.66 -4.91 9.01
C GLU A 42 11.91 -3.48 9.53
N GLY A 43 10.91 -2.60 9.49
CA GLY A 43 11.00 -1.22 9.97
C GLY A 43 11.73 -0.25 9.03
N ARG A 44 11.99 -0.63 7.78
CA ARG A 44 12.57 0.27 6.77
C ARG A 44 11.49 1.15 6.16
N ASP A 45 11.79 2.44 6.07
CA ASP A 45 10.90 3.41 5.44
C ASP A 45 10.75 3.14 3.95
N LEU A 46 9.50 3.11 3.49
CA LEU A 46 9.25 3.20 2.06
C LEU A 46 9.69 4.58 1.58
N LYS A 47 10.49 4.59 0.51
CA LYS A 47 11.10 5.79 -0.08
C LYS A 47 10.08 6.82 -0.59
N TYR A 48 8.80 6.47 -0.64
CA TYR A 48 7.71 7.26 -1.17
C TYR A 48 6.51 7.30 -0.21
N ILE A 49 5.88 8.46 -0.14
CA ILE A 49 4.59 8.66 0.54
C ILE A 49 3.50 8.04 -0.32
N VAL A 50 2.55 7.34 0.30
CA VAL A 50 1.51 6.57 -0.38
C VAL A 50 0.15 7.18 -0.08
N ASN A 51 -0.74 7.25 -1.06
CA ASN A 51 -2.11 7.67 -0.80
C ASN A 51 -2.85 6.55 -0.03
N ALA A 52 -3.67 6.92 0.95
CA ALA A 52 -4.59 6.06 1.68
C ALA A 52 -5.53 5.28 0.74
N ASP A 53 -5.92 5.87 -0.40
CA ASP A 53 -6.75 5.19 -1.40
C ASP A 53 -6.02 4.03 -2.10
N MET A 54 -4.68 4.06 -2.10
CA MET A 54 -3.82 3.04 -2.73
C MET A 54 -3.39 1.95 -1.74
N VAL A 55 -3.94 1.92 -0.53
CA VAL A 55 -3.69 0.87 0.45
C VAL A 55 -4.98 0.23 0.90
N LYS A 56 -4.94 -1.08 1.15
CA LYS A 56 -6.03 -1.78 1.82
C LYS A 56 -5.60 -2.19 3.21
N ILE A 57 -6.48 -1.94 4.17
CA ILE A 57 -6.33 -2.39 5.55
C ILE A 57 -6.55 -3.89 5.60
N PHE A 58 -5.58 -4.60 6.17
CA PHE A 58 -5.62 -6.02 6.42
C PHE A 58 -5.53 -6.25 7.94
N PHE A 59 -6.47 -7.02 8.46
CA PHE A 59 -6.44 -7.55 9.83
C PHE A 59 -6.01 -9.01 9.75
N PRO A 60 -5.10 -9.49 10.63
CA PRO A 60 -4.68 -10.89 10.67
C PRO A 60 -5.84 -11.85 10.90
#